data_AF-A0A7X6MI96-F1
#
_entry.id   AF-A0A7X6MI96-F1
#
_cell.length_a   1.000
_cell.length_b   1.000
_cell.length_c   1.000
_cell.angle_alpha   90.00
_cell.angle_beta   90.00
_cell.angle_gamma   90.00
#
_symmetry.space_group_name_H-M   'P 1'
#
loop_
_entity.id
_entity.type
_entity.pdbx_description
1 polymer ?
#
loop_
_entity_poly.entity_id
_entity_poly.type
_entity_poly.pdbx_seq_one_letter_code
_entity_poly.pdbx_strand_id
1 'polypeptide(L)' 'MTTSEYAFCTIAAVAFAGVLYAVLTSGAVEDVLTDLVVNALGSGF' A
#
# COMPACT_ATOMS: atom_id res chain seq x y z
N MET A 1 28.25 -5.75 19.68
CA MET A 1 27.20 -6.68 19.23
C MET A 1 25.93 -5.88 19.00
N THR A 2 25.83 -5.17 17.87
CA THR A 2 24.66 -4.32 17.54
C THR A 2 24.40 -4.20 16.04
N THR A 3 25.33 -4.59 15.16
CA THR A 3 25.19 -4.45 13.70
C THR A 3 24.12 -5.35 13.08
N SER A 4 23.96 -6.58 13.58
CA SER A 4 22.97 -7.53 13.06
C SER A 4 21.53 -7.18 13.44
N GLU A 5 21.32 -6.60 14.63
CA GLU A 5 19.99 -6.26 15.13
C GLU A 5 19.37 -5.12 14.31
N TYR A 6 20.12 -4.04 14.10
CA TYR A 6 19.66 -2.93 13.25
C TYR A 6 19.43 -3.37 11.80
N ALA A 7 20.26 -4.27 11.27
CA ALA A 7 20.06 -4.83 9.93
C ALA A 7 18.78 -5.68 9.83
N PHE A 8 18.41 -6.40 10.89
CA PHE A 8 17.14 -7.13 10.93
C PHE A 8 15.94 -6.20 11.00
N CYS A 9 16.00 -5.13 11.79
CA CYS A 9 14.92 -4.13 11.85
C CYS A 9 14.66 -3.48 10.48
N THR A 10 15.70 -3.15 9.71
CA THR A 10 15.52 -2.58 8.37
C THR A 10 14.91 -3.58 7.40
N ILE A 11 15.34 -4.85 7.42
CA ILE A 11 14.74 -5.91 6.61
C ILE A 11 13.26 -6.10 6.97
N ALA A 12 12.92 -6.12 8.26
CA ALA A 12 11.54 -6.24 8.71
C ALA A 12 10.67 -5.06 8.25
N ALA A 13 11.18 -3.82 8.34
CA ALA A 13 10.48 -2.64 7.86
C ALA A 13 10.24 -2.67 6.35
N VAL A 14 11.25 -3.07 5.57
CA VAL A 14 11.16 -3.18 4.10
C VAL A 14 10.18 -4.29 3.70
N ALA A 15 10.21 -5.45 4.38
CA ALA A 15 9.25 -6.52 4.14
C ALA A 15 7.81 -6.07 4.40
N PHE A 16 7.57 -5.34 5.49
CA PHE A 16 6.26 -4.76 5.79
C PHE A 16 5.84 -3.72 4.74
N ALA A 17 6.75 -2.84 4.31
CA ALA A 17 6.48 -1.88 3.25
C ALA A 17 6.11 -2.58 1.92
N GLY A 18 6.73 -3.73 1.62
CA GLY A 18 6.37 -4.56 0.48
C GLY A 18 4.93 -5.09 0.54
N VAL A 19 4.48 -5.52 1.72
CA VAL A 19 3.08 -5.93 1.93
C VAL A 19 2.12 -4.76 1.74
N LEU A 20 2.44 -3.59 2.32
CA LEU A 20 1.63 -2.38 2.15
C LEU A 20 1.54 -1.94 0.69
N TYR A 21 2.65 -2.03 -0.05
CA TYR A 21 2.68 -1.73 -1.48
C TYR A 21 1.75 -2.67 -2.25
N ALA A 22 1.83 -3.98 -2.01
CA ALA A 22 0.95 -4.96 -2.65
C ALA A 22 -0.54 -4.71 -2.36
N VAL A 23 -0.88 -4.27 -1.15
CA VAL A 23 -2.25 -3.85 -0.79
C VAL A 23 -2.65 -2.59 -1.55
N LEU A 24 -1.80 -1.57 -1.56
CA LEU A 24 -2.08 -0.29 -2.22
C LEU A 24 -2.23 -0.43 -3.74
N THR A 25 -1.47 -1.32 -4.35
CA THR A 25 -1.54 -1.62 -5.80
C THR A 25 -2.50 -2.77 -6.12
N SER A 26 -3.35 -3.17 -5.16
CA SER A 26 -4.36 -4.20 -5.41
C SER A 26 -5.54 -3.63 -6.19
N GLY A 27 -6.19 -4.47 -7.00
CA GLY A 27 -7.39 -4.09 -7.74
C GLY A 27 -8.51 -3.54 -6.85
N ALA A 28 -8.67 -4.07 -5.63
CA ALA A 28 -9.68 -3.58 -4.70
C ALA A 28 -9.48 -2.10 -4.30
N VAL A 29 -8.22 -1.65 -4.15
CA VAL A 29 -7.92 -0.24 -3.82
C VAL A 29 -8.07 0.64 -5.06
N GLU A 30 -7.66 0.13 -6.22
CA GLU A 30 -7.85 0.80 -7.52
C GLU A 30 -9.33 1.03 -7.83
N ASP A 31 -10.17 0.01 -7.63
CA ASP A 31 -11.63 0.09 -7.85
C ASP A 31 -12.26 1.14 -6.94
N VAL A 32 -11.93 1.14 -5.65
CA VAL A 32 -12.45 2.13 -4.69
C VAL A 32 -12.03 3.55 -5.05
N LEU A 33 -10.78 3.75 -5.45
CA LEU A 33 -10.29 5.07 -5.89
C LEU A 33 -10.97 5.50 -7.20
N THR A 34 -11.17 4.57 -8.13
CA THR A 34 -11.85 4.82 -9.40
C THR A 34 -13.30 5.22 -9.17
N ASP A 35 -14.03 4.46 -8.35
CA ASP A 35 -15.41 4.76 -7.97
C ASP A 35 -15.51 6.12 -7.28
N LEU A 36 -14.56 6.44 -6.40
CA LEU A 36 -14.50 7.76 -5.74
C LEU A 36 -14.38 8.89 -6.76
N VAL A 37 -13.51 8.75 -7.77
CA VAL A 37 -13.33 9.74 -8.84
C VAL A 37 -14.57 9.83 -9.72
N VAL A 38 -15.14 8.70 -10.14
CA VAL A 38 -16.37 8.64 -10.96
C VAL A 38 -17.53 9.32 -10.24
N ASN A 39 -17.69 9.08 -8.94
CA ASN A 39 -18.70 9.76 -8.12
C ASN A 39 -18.43 11.26 -8.00
N ALA A 40 -17.17 11.67 -7.80
CA ALA A 40 -16.80 13.09 -7.72
C ALA A 40 -17.04 13.85 -9.03
N LEU A 41 -16.93 13.17 -10.18
CA LEU A 41 -17.21 13.74 -11.50
C LEU A 41 -18.71 13.80 -11.84
N GLY A 42 -19.59 13.30 -10.96
CA GLY A 42 -21.04 13.35 -11.15
C GLY A 42 -21.56 12.37 -12.21
N SER A 43 -20.71 11.47 -12.71
CA SER A 43 -21.11 10.37 -13.61
C SER A 43 -21.65 9.15 -12.86
N GLY A 44 -21.67 9.18 -11.53
CA GLY A 44 -22.31 8.15 -10.70
C GLY A 44 -23.84 8.26 -10.78
N PHE A 45 -24.45 7.55 -11.73
CA PHE A 45 -25.86 7.16 -11.76
C PHE A 45 -25.97 5.64 -11.75
#